data_AF-A0A7U9S5L8-F1
#
_entry.id   AF-A0A7U9S5L8-F1
#
_cell.length_a   1.000
_cell.length_b   1.000
_cell.length_c   1.000
_cell.angle_alpha   90.00
_cell.angle_beta   90.00
_cell.angle_gamma   90.00
#
_symmetry.space_group_name_H-M   'P 1'
#
loop_
_entity.id
_entity.type
_entity.pdbx_description
1 polymer ?
#
loop_
_entity_poly.entity_id
_entity_poly.type
_entity_poly.pdbx_seq_one_letter_code
_entity_poly.pdbx_strand_id
1 'polypeptide(L)'
;MPDDIANALAQARGLGVGLTLAHQYRDQLPLNIRSGIDANARNKIVFGLNSRDAKDMAAMAPELSAEDFMALPRYQIYASIQSNGRNTGWVQGKTLPPPPALREAAELKAMSQATYGIPAEQVEENYLKLFGDSGETPPEWEDAAIGRRKRP
;
A
#
# COMPACT_ATOMS: atom_id res chain seq x y z
N MET A 1 3.45 13.87 -5.38
CA MET A 1 4.44 12.76 -5.46
C MET A 1 4.81 12.32 -4.03
N PRO A 2 5.25 11.07 -3.79
CA PRO A 2 5.16 10.34 -2.51
C PRO A 2 5.52 11.08 -1.21
N ASP A 3 6.39 12.09 -1.23
CA ASP A 3 6.74 12.89 -0.04
C ASP A 3 5.54 13.63 0.58
N ASP A 4 4.48 13.83 -0.20
CA ASP A 4 3.25 14.50 0.24
C ASP A 4 2.46 13.67 1.28
N ILE A 5 2.41 12.34 1.15
CA ILE A 5 1.55 11.52 2.05
C ILE A 5 2.13 11.45 3.47
N ALA A 6 3.45 11.31 3.63
CA ALA A 6 4.06 11.29 4.95
C ALA A 6 3.87 12.65 5.67
N ASN A 7 3.98 13.75 4.91
CA ASN A 7 3.70 15.09 5.42
C ASN A 7 2.21 15.28 5.74
N ALA A 8 1.31 14.81 4.88
CA ALA A 8 -0.13 14.85 5.11
C ALA A 8 -0.52 14.07 6.37
N LEU A 9 0.10 12.91 6.61
CA LEU A 9 -0.10 12.12 7.84
C LEU A 9 0.33 12.88 9.10
N ALA A 10 1.46 13.58 9.05
CA ALA A 10 1.94 14.40 10.16
C ALA A 10 1.04 15.62 10.42
N GLN A 11 0.55 16.26 9.36
CA GLN A 11 -0.32 17.44 9.46
C GLN A 11 -1.77 17.10 9.84
N ALA A 12 -2.29 15.93 9.44
CA ALA A 12 -3.66 15.51 9.68
C ALA A 12 -4.06 15.61 11.15
N ARG A 13 -3.13 15.33 12.07
CA ARG A 13 -3.34 15.47 13.52
C ARG A 13 -3.66 16.91 13.93
N GLY A 14 -2.91 17.89 13.44
CA GLY A 14 -3.12 19.30 13.77
C GLY A 14 -4.39 19.88 13.15
N LEU A 15 -4.85 19.26 12.06
CA LEU A 15 -6.05 19.66 11.31
C LEU A 15 -7.32 18.93 11.75
N GLY A 16 -7.24 18.02 12.74
CA GLY A 16 -8.39 17.24 13.20
C GLY A 16 -8.90 16.21 12.17
N VAL A 17 -8.07 15.84 11.19
CA VAL A 17 -8.44 14.90 10.12
C VAL A 17 -8.10 13.47 10.55
N GLY A 18 -9.10 12.59 10.48
CA GLY A 18 -8.93 11.14 10.64
C GLY A 18 -8.64 10.47 9.29
N LEU A 19 -7.61 9.63 9.24
CA LEU A 19 -7.23 8.88 8.04
C LEU A 19 -7.24 7.38 8.35
N THR A 20 -7.87 6.61 7.46
CA THR A 20 -7.84 5.13 7.49
C THR A 20 -7.04 4.67 6.28
N LEU A 21 -5.93 3.98 6.53
CA LEU A 21 -5.04 3.46 5.50
C LEU A 21 -5.06 1.93 5.51
N ALA A 22 -5.16 1.31 4.34
CA ALA A 22 -5.15 -0.14 4.17
C ALA A 22 -4.16 -0.52 3.06
N HIS A 23 -3.31 -1.51 3.33
CA HIS A 23 -2.36 -2.07 2.36
C HIS A 23 -2.16 -3.58 2.63
N GLN A 24 -1.72 -4.33 1.62
CA GLN A 24 -1.53 -5.79 1.76
C GLN A 24 -0.11 -6.16 2.19
N TYR A 25 0.90 -5.51 1.63
CA TYR A 25 2.31 -5.79 1.91
C TYR A 25 3.03 -4.49 2.28
N ARG A 26 3.91 -4.52 3.30
CA ARG A 26 4.62 -3.29 3.69
C ARG A 26 5.70 -2.91 2.69
N ASP A 27 6.27 -3.88 1.99
CA ASP A 27 7.32 -3.63 1.00
C ASP A 27 6.84 -2.94 -0.28
N GLN A 28 5.54 -2.93 -0.53
CA GLN A 28 4.96 -2.12 -1.60
C GLN A 28 5.04 -0.62 -1.28
N LEU A 29 5.20 -0.27 -0.01
CA LEU A 29 5.28 1.11 0.43
C LEU A 29 6.74 1.60 0.36
N PRO A 30 6.98 2.75 -0.31
CA PRO A 30 8.23 3.46 -0.20
C PRO A 30 8.62 3.68 1.26
N LEU A 31 9.91 3.67 1.56
CA LEU A 31 10.41 3.71 2.94
C LEU A 31 9.89 4.91 3.73
N ASN A 32 9.87 6.11 3.12
CA ASN A 32 9.35 7.33 3.73
C ASN A 32 7.87 7.21 4.14
N ILE A 33 7.04 6.61 3.29
CA ILE A 33 5.61 6.37 3.56
C ILE A 33 5.46 5.37 4.70
N ARG A 34 6.19 4.26 4.64
CA ARG A 34 6.16 3.22 5.67
C ARG A 34 6.52 3.78 7.04
N SER A 35 7.63 4.51 7.13
CA SER A 35 8.04 5.20 8.36
C SER A 35 7.02 6.24 8.81
N GLY A 36 6.43 7.00 7.88
CA GLY A 36 5.38 7.97 8.16
C GLY A 36 4.12 7.32 8.75
N ILE A 37 3.70 6.17 8.21
CA ILE A 37 2.57 5.38 8.74
C ILE A 37 2.92 4.82 10.11
N ASP A 38 4.08 4.17 10.26
CA ASP A 38 4.47 3.53 11.51
C ASP A 38 4.51 4.54 12.67
N ALA A 39 5.00 5.77 12.41
CA ALA A 39 5.08 6.86 13.38
C ALA A 39 3.74 7.57 13.68
N ASN A 40 2.87 7.76 12.69
CA ASN A 40 1.67 8.60 12.84
C ASN A 40 0.37 7.79 13.02
N ALA A 41 0.26 6.60 12.42
CA ALA A 41 -0.90 5.72 12.56
C ALA A 41 -0.85 4.98 13.91
N ARG A 42 -1.36 5.65 14.96
CA ARG A 42 -1.34 5.13 16.34
C ARG A 42 -2.30 3.96 16.55
N ASN A 43 -3.35 3.86 15.75
CA ASN A 43 -4.22 2.69 15.72
C ASN A 43 -3.69 1.74 14.65
N LYS A 44 -3.51 0.48 14.99
CA LYS A 44 -3.07 -0.59 14.08
C LYS A 44 -4.06 -1.74 14.16
N ILE A 45 -4.51 -2.22 13.01
CA ILE A 45 -5.35 -3.42 12.87
C ILE A 45 -4.62 -4.33 11.88
N VAL A 46 -4.21 -5.50 12.35
CA VAL A 46 -3.31 -6.40 11.63
C VAL A 46 -4.00 -7.74 11.43
N PHE A 47 -4.20 -8.11 10.17
CA PHE A 47 -4.64 -9.44 9.76
C PHE A 47 -3.44 -10.38 9.60
N GLY A 48 -3.68 -11.64 9.25
CA GLY A 48 -2.60 -12.60 8.98
C GLY A 48 -1.53 -12.05 8.03
N LEU A 49 -0.27 -12.12 8.46
CA LEU A 49 0.88 -11.59 7.74
C LEU A 49 1.79 -12.70 7.20
N ASN A 50 2.57 -12.37 6.16
CA ASN A 50 3.70 -13.19 5.75
C ASN A 50 4.87 -13.04 6.75
N SER A 51 5.87 -13.92 6.67
CA SER A 51 7.00 -13.93 7.62
C SER A 51 7.77 -12.61 7.71
N ARG A 52 7.91 -11.87 6.61
CA ARG A 52 8.67 -10.62 6.61
C ARG A 52 7.89 -9.51 7.31
N ASP A 53 6.65 -9.29 6.89
CA ASP A 53 5.78 -8.28 7.49
C ASP A 53 5.49 -8.59 8.96
N ALA A 54 5.38 -9.87 9.33
CA ALA A 54 5.17 -10.32 10.70
C ALA A 54 6.34 -9.95 11.63
N LYS A 55 7.60 -10.13 11.17
CA LYS A 55 8.79 -9.74 11.95
C LYS A 55 8.83 -8.23 12.21
N ASP A 56 8.54 -7.45 11.17
CA ASP A 56 8.52 -5.99 11.29
C ASP A 56 7.39 -5.52 12.23
N MET A 57 6.23 -6.19 12.20
CA MET A 57 5.14 -5.87 13.11
C MET A 57 5.43 -6.29 14.56
N ALA A 58 6.01 -7.47 14.77
CA ALA A 58 6.39 -7.97 16.09
C ALA A 58 7.41 -7.05 16.79
N ALA A 59 8.31 -6.39 16.03
CA ALA A 59 9.22 -5.38 16.57
C ALA A 59 8.49 -4.18 17.22
N MET A 60 7.23 -3.93 16.86
CA MET A 60 6.36 -2.89 17.43
C MET A 60 5.33 -3.44 18.43
N ALA A 61 5.31 -4.75 18.67
CA ALA A 61 4.35 -5.45 19.51
C ALA A 61 5.07 -6.31 20.56
N PRO A 62 5.53 -5.73 21.68
CA PRO A 62 6.39 -6.44 22.66
C PRO A 62 5.79 -7.71 23.25
N GLU A 63 4.46 -7.84 23.22
CA GLU A 63 3.70 -8.98 23.76
C GLU A 63 3.40 -10.05 22.69
N LEU A 64 3.77 -9.82 21.43
CA LEU A 64 3.46 -10.69 20.29
C LEU A 64 4.73 -11.08 19.54
N SER A 65 4.77 -12.34 19.10
CA SER A 65 5.79 -12.89 18.22
C SER A 65 5.38 -12.74 16.74
N ALA A 66 6.33 -12.99 15.82
CA ALA A 66 6.01 -13.02 14.40
C ALA A 66 5.06 -14.20 14.08
N GLU A 67 5.23 -15.32 14.78
CA GLU A 67 4.42 -16.53 14.65
C GLU A 67 2.95 -16.26 14.98
N ASP A 68 2.67 -15.41 15.98
CA ASP A 68 1.29 -15.02 16.33
C ASP A 68 0.58 -14.34 15.16
N PHE A 69 1.26 -13.40 14.48
CA PHE A 69 0.71 -12.72 13.30
C PHE A 69 0.57 -13.67 12.10
N MET A 70 1.48 -14.62 11.92
CA MET A 70 1.41 -15.59 10.83
C MET A 70 0.31 -16.64 11.03
N ALA A 71 0.01 -16.98 12.29
CA ALA A 71 -0.97 -18.00 12.64
C ALA A 71 -2.43 -17.48 12.65
N LEU A 72 -2.64 -16.17 12.49
CA LEU A 72 -3.98 -15.57 12.50
C LEU A 72 -4.91 -16.22 11.46
N PRO A 73 -6.03 -16.84 11.88
CA PRO A 73 -7.02 -17.37 10.96
C PRO A 73 -7.75 -16.27 10.19
N ARG A 74 -8.44 -16.66 9.11
CA ARG A 74 -9.29 -15.74 8.33
C ARG A 74 -10.27 -15.01 9.25
N TYR A 75 -10.36 -13.69 9.06
CA TYR A 75 -11.21 -12.77 9.84
C TYR A 75 -10.78 -12.54 11.29
N GLN A 76 -9.62 -13.04 11.71
CA GLN A 76 -9.03 -12.66 13.00
C GLN A 76 -7.99 -11.56 12.82
N ILE A 77 -7.84 -10.76 13.87
CA ILE A 77 -6.92 -9.62 13.90
C ILE A 77 -6.20 -9.55 15.24
N TYR A 78 -5.03 -8.94 15.20
CA TYR A 78 -4.47 -8.23 16.35
C TYR A 78 -4.67 -6.73 16.15
N ALA A 79 -5.10 -6.03 17.18
CA ALA A 79 -5.30 -4.58 17.14
C ALA A 79 -4.63 -3.89 18.33
N SER A 80 -4.01 -2.75 18.07
CA SER A 80 -3.57 -1.78 19.09
C SER A 80 -4.32 -0.48 18.83
N ILE A 81 -5.10 -0.03 19.81
CA ILE A 81 -6.01 1.12 19.66
C ILE A 81 -5.72 2.13 20.76
N GLN A 82 -5.77 3.41 20.41
CA GLN A 82 -5.71 4.49 21.36
C GLN A 82 -7.10 4.71 21.99
N SER A 83 -7.17 4.69 23.32
CA SER A 83 -8.35 5.08 24.08
C SER A 83 -7.97 6.15 25.09
N ASN A 84 -8.71 7.26 25.12
CA ASN A 84 -8.46 8.40 26.01
C ASN A 84 -6.99 8.88 26.00
N GLY A 85 -6.38 8.91 24.80
CA GLY A 85 -4.99 9.33 24.60
C GLY A 85 -3.91 8.31 24.99
N ARG A 86 -4.29 7.11 25.46
CA ARG A 86 -3.36 6.04 25.86
C ARG A 86 -3.50 4.82 24.96
N ASN A 87 -2.40 4.10 24.75
CA ASN A 87 -2.45 2.80 24.08
C ASN A 87 -3.09 1.79 25.03
N THR A 88 -4.07 1.02 24.55
CA THR A 88 -4.73 -0.04 25.33
C THR A 88 -3.94 -1.35 25.35
N GLY A 89 -2.79 -1.42 24.67
CA GLY A 89 -2.07 -2.66 24.42
C GLY A 89 -2.62 -3.39 23.19
N TRP A 90 -2.04 -4.55 22.89
CA TRP A 90 -2.47 -5.39 21.78
C TRP A 90 -3.60 -6.32 22.23
N VAL A 91 -4.65 -6.40 21.44
CA VAL A 91 -5.79 -7.30 21.68
C VAL A 91 -6.04 -8.16 20.45
N GLN A 92 -6.43 -9.41 20.67
CA GLN A 92 -6.92 -10.29 19.60
C GLN A 92 -8.42 -10.08 19.42
N GLY A 93 -8.89 -10.10 18.18
CA GLY A 93 -10.30 -9.96 17.86
C GLY A 93 -10.71 -10.74 16.62
N LYS A 94 -12.02 -10.76 16.38
CA LYS A 94 -12.63 -11.31 15.16
C LYS A 94 -13.45 -10.21 14.50
N THR A 95 -13.27 -10.04 13.19
CA THR A 95 -14.01 -9.03 12.43
C THR A 95 -15.47 -9.43 12.29
N LEU A 96 -16.33 -8.41 12.19
CA LEU A 96 -17.70 -8.61 11.78
C LEU A 96 -17.76 -9.11 10.33
N PRO A 97 -18.81 -9.87 9.96
CA PRO A 97 -19.06 -10.16 8.55
C PRO A 97 -19.22 -8.85 7.76
N PRO A 98 -18.89 -8.85 6.45
CA PRO A 98 -19.13 -7.68 5.62
C PRO A 98 -20.63 -7.33 5.65
N PRO A 99 -20.99 -6.04 5.66
CA PRO A 99 -22.38 -5.65 5.54
C PRO A 99 -22.96 -6.14 4.21
N PRO A 100 -24.30 -6.28 4.09
CA PRO A 100 -24.94 -6.61 2.83
C PRO A 100 -24.47 -5.67 1.71
N ALA A 101 -24.29 -6.22 0.51
CA ALA A 101 -23.90 -5.42 -0.65
C ALA A 101 -24.93 -4.32 -0.89
N LEU A 102 -24.47 -3.08 -0.98
CA LEU A 102 -25.35 -1.92 -1.21
C LEU A 102 -25.83 -1.83 -2.66
N ARG A 103 -25.05 -2.38 -3.60
CA ARG A 103 -25.30 -2.38 -5.04
C ARG A 103 -24.65 -3.60 -5.69
N GLU A 104 -25.18 -3.99 -6.84
CA GLU A 104 -24.58 -5.02 -7.68
C GLU A 104 -23.29 -4.51 -8.33
N ALA A 105 -22.26 -5.36 -8.41
CA ALA A 105 -20.98 -5.00 -8.99
C ALA A 105 -21.11 -4.60 -10.47
N ALA A 106 -22.05 -5.22 -11.19
CA ALA A 106 -22.35 -4.90 -12.58
C ALA A 106 -22.88 -3.47 -12.76
N GLU A 107 -23.73 -2.99 -11.86
CA GLU A 107 -24.27 -1.64 -11.89
C GLU A 107 -23.17 -0.59 -11.65
N LEU A 108 -22.31 -0.82 -10.64
CA LEU A 108 -21.17 0.06 -10.37
C LEU A 108 -20.22 0.12 -11.57
N LYS A 109 -19.95 -1.03 -12.21
CA LYS A 109 -19.12 -1.09 -13.42
C LYS A 109 -19.76 -0.32 -14.56
N ALA A 110 -21.07 -0.50 -14.81
CA ALA A 110 -21.79 0.21 -15.86
C ALA A 110 -21.80 1.73 -15.61
N MET A 111 -22.07 2.19 -14.38
CA MET A 111 -22.01 3.61 -14.01
C MET A 111 -20.61 4.19 -14.22
N SER A 112 -19.58 3.46 -13.79
CA SER A 112 -18.19 3.87 -13.97
C SER A 112 -17.82 3.96 -15.46
N GLN A 113 -18.22 2.97 -16.28
CA GLN A 113 -18.01 2.99 -17.73
C GLN A 113 -18.77 4.13 -18.41
N ALA A 114 -20.00 4.42 -18.01
CA ALA A 114 -20.76 5.54 -18.58
C ALA A 114 -20.17 6.91 -18.20
N THR A 115 -19.56 7.03 -17.01
CA THR A 115 -19.05 8.30 -16.49
C THR A 115 -17.59 8.55 -16.89
N TYR A 116 -16.76 7.51 -16.89
CA TYR A 116 -15.30 7.58 -17.05
C TYR A 116 -14.77 6.67 -18.15
N GLY A 117 -15.60 5.80 -18.73
CA GLY A 117 -15.18 4.89 -19.79
C GLY A 117 -14.87 5.64 -21.08
N ILE A 118 -13.85 5.18 -21.77
CA ILE A 118 -13.50 5.62 -23.12
C ILE A 118 -13.61 4.42 -24.08
N PRO A 119 -13.90 4.65 -25.38
CA PRO A 119 -13.97 3.57 -26.37
C PRO A 119 -12.70 2.74 -26.38
N ALA A 120 -12.83 1.42 -26.56
CA ALA A 120 -11.70 0.51 -26.55
C ALA A 120 -10.70 0.84 -27.67
N GLU A 121 -11.20 1.29 -28.82
CA GLU A 121 -10.42 1.70 -29.98
C GLU A 121 -9.52 2.90 -29.64
N GLN A 122 -10.02 3.83 -28.82
CA GLN A 122 -9.24 4.99 -28.36
C GLN A 122 -8.16 4.57 -27.36
N VAL A 123 -8.43 3.59 -26.50
CA VAL A 123 -7.43 3.01 -25.60
C VAL A 123 -6.32 2.34 -26.42
N GLU A 124 -6.69 1.52 -27.40
CA GLU A 124 -5.76 0.83 -28.29
C GLU A 124 -4.90 1.80 -29.11
N GLU A 125 -5.49 2.84 -29.70
CA GLU A 125 -4.74 3.90 -30.38
C GLU A 125 -3.72 4.57 -29.45
N ASN A 126 -4.14 4.91 -28.22
CA ASN A 126 -3.26 5.56 -27.25
C ASN A 126 -2.10 4.64 -26.84
N TYR A 127 -2.36 3.34 -26.67
CA TYR A 127 -1.31 2.35 -26.42
C TYR A 127 -0.35 2.24 -27.61
N LEU A 128 -0.86 2.15 -28.84
CA LEU A 128 -0.04 2.05 -30.05
C LEU A 128 0.84 3.30 -30.25
N LYS A 129 0.32 4.50 -29.97
CA LYS A 129 1.11 5.74 -30.01
C LYS A 129 2.25 5.73 -28.98
N LEU A 130 2.00 5.22 -27.77
CA LEU A 130 3.02 5.13 -26.72
C LEU A 130 4.18 4.18 -27.08
N PHE A 131 3.91 3.10 -27.82
CA PHE A 131 4.94 2.17 -28.28
C PHE A 131 5.55 2.56 -29.64
N GLY A 132 4.81 3.26 -30.49
CA GLY A 132 5.26 3.74 -31.80
C GLY A 132 6.29 4.88 -31.72
N ASP A 133 6.35 5.60 -30.60
CA ASP A 133 7.31 6.68 -30.35
C ASP A 133 8.69 6.19 -29.87
N SER A 134 8.89 4.87 -29.79
CA SER A 134 10.19 4.26 -29.44
C SER A 134 11.19 4.15 -30.61
N GLY A 135 10.90 4.83 -31.72
CA GLY A 135 11.72 4.86 -32.94
C GLY A 135 12.78 5.96 -33.00
N GLU A 136 12.94 6.79 -31.95
CA GLU A 136 14.09 7.70 -31.88
C GLU A 136 15.33 6.92 -31.44
N THR A 137 16.21 6.63 -32.40
CA THR A 137 17.58 6.21 -32.17
C THR A 137 18.21 7.18 -31.16
N PRO A 138 18.64 6.72 -29.96
CA PRO A 138 19.37 7.59 -29.05
C PRO A 138 20.60 8.16 -29.79
N PRO A 139 20.97 9.43 -29.59
CA PRO A 139 22.19 9.97 -30.19
C PRO A 139 23.37 9.06 -29.83
N GLU A 140 24.17 8.67 -30.82
CA GLU A 140 25.40 7.91 -30.62
C GLU A 140 26.27 8.65 -29.60
N TRP A 141 26.44 8.06 -28.43
CA TRP A 141 27.46 8.52 -27.49
C TRP A 141 28.78 7.90 -27.95
N GLU A 142 29.46 8.57 -28.88
CA GLU A 142 30.90 8.38 -29.11
C GLU A 142 31.63 8.69 -27.79
N ASP A 143 31.84 7.65 -26.96
CA ASP A 143 32.78 7.55 -25.82
C ASP A 143 32.22 6.85 -24.55
N ALA A 144 31.28 5.92 -24.66
CA ALA A 144 31.01 4.98 -23.58
C ALA A 144 32.07 3.85 -23.56
N ALA A 145 33.22 4.11 -22.95
CA ALA A 145 34.24 3.09 -22.66
C ALA A 145 33.73 2.04 -21.64
N ILE A 146 32.92 1.09 -22.09
CA ILE A 146 32.55 -0.10 -21.30
C ILE A 146 32.88 -1.37 -22.10
N GLY A 147 34.17 -1.69 -22.13
CA GLY A 147 34.68 -2.99 -22.54
C GLY A 147 34.94 -3.90 -21.32
N ARG A 148 34.50 -5.15 -21.39
CA ARG A 148 34.80 -6.19 -20.38
C ARG A 148 36.31 -6.46 -20.32
N ARG A 149 36.98 -6.06 -19.23
CA ARG A 149 38.32 -6.57 -18.91
C ARG A 149 38.22 -7.99 -18.38
N LYS A 150 38.67 -8.96 -19.17
CA LYS A 150 38.99 -10.32 -18.72
C LYS A 150 40.28 -10.23 -17.91
N ARG A 151 40.26 -10.60 -16.63
CA ARG A 151 41.47 -10.65 -15.77
C ARG A 151 42.00 -12.10 -15.68
N PRO A 152 43.33 -12.24 -15.50
CA PRO A 152 44.08 -13.50 -15.69
C PRO A 152 43.85 -14.52 -14.58
#